data_AF-A0A0C9UI73-F1
#
_entry.id   AF-A0A0C9UI73-F1
#
_cell.length_a   1.000
_cell.length_b   1.000
_cell.length_c   1.000
_cell.angle_alpha   90.00
_cell.angle_beta   90.00
_cell.angle_gamma   90.00
#
_symmetry.space_group_name_H-M   'P 1'
#
loop_
_entity.id
_entity.type
_entity.pdbx_description
1 polymer ?
#
loop_
_entity_poly.entity_id
_entity_poly.type
_entity_poly.pdbx_seq_one_letter_code
_entity_poly.pdbx_strand_id
1 'polypeptide(L)'
;MSKLGFELRIFSANLIDKTHVLVIPEQPISRSVFSFSPTSDRTSLFAEIGSSNPAVVELDEQCELVDSFTCRETPQIEQVSPCVMRLTICDHKQDIIYPFPAVGSLDKLRLARKSLWVEMAAPVSGPFKPDVMEVNPFPVIQHENIQAPWNIHRVTLSRLPALDIKAKKIDRWLNTHVR
;
A
#
# COMPACT_ATOMS: atom_id res chain seq x y z
N MET A 1 23.05 12.53 -37.60
CA MET A 1 22.37 12.18 -36.33
C MET A 1 23.05 10.96 -35.73
N SER A 2 23.72 11.11 -34.60
CA SER A 2 24.40 10.04 -33.88
C SER A 2 23.37 9.07 -33.28
N LYS A 3 23.53 7.76 -33.55
CA LYS A 3 22.66 6.71 -32.97
C LYS A 3 23.06 6.46 -31.52
N LEU A 4 22.09 6.60 -30.61
CA LEU A 4 22.18 6.52 -29.13
C LEU A 4 22.70 5.18 -28.53
N GLY A 5 23.19 4.23 -29.34
CA GLY A 5 23.63 2.91 -28.87
C GLY A 5 22.50 2.05 -28.27
N PHE A 6 22.85 0.88 -27.71
CA PHE A 6 21.87 -0.06 -27.16
C PHE A 6 21.28 0.37 -25.81
N GLU A 7 22.05 1.12 -25.02
CA GLU A 7 21.65 1.61 -23.70
C GLU A 7 20.84 2.91 -23.76
N LEU A 8 20.62 3.47 -24.95
CA LEU A 8 19.98 4.78 -25.15
C LEU A 8 20.63 5.89 -24.30
N ARG A 9 21.96 5.84 -24.13
CA ARG A 9 22.69 6.78 -23.29
C ARG A 9 22.85 8.11 -24.03
N ILE A 10 22.00 9.08 -23.67
CA ILE A 10 22.04 10.45 -24.22
C ILE A 10 23.18 11.25 -23.58
N PHE A 11 23.46 11.00 -22.30
CA PHE A 11 24.45 11.70 -21.49
C PHE A 11 24.89 10.82 -20.32
N SER A 12 26.16 10.88 -19.93
CA SER A 12 26.63 10.31 -18.65
C SER A 12 27.72 11.17 -18.04
N ALA A 13 27.64 11.39 -16.74
CA ALA A 13 28.67 12.09 -15.96
C ALA A 13 29.05 11.24 -14.73
N ASN A 14 30.25 11.47 -14.20
CA ASN A 14 30.64 10.93 -12.91
C ASN A 14 29.78 11.62 -11.83
N LEU A 15 29.34 10.88 -10.80
CA LEU A 15 28.54 11.44 -9.70
C LEU A 15 29.21 12.66 -9.02
N ILE A 16 30.54 12.74 -9.07
CA ILE A 16 31.35 13.80 -8.45
C ILE A 16 31.64 14.95 -9.45
N ASP A 17 31.13 14.89 -10.68
CA ASP A 17 31.34 15.92 -11.71
C ASP A 17 30.54 17.19 -11.39
N LYS A 18 31.23 18.19 -10.82
CA LYS A 18 30.65 19.48 -10.44
C LYS A 18 30.19 20.34 -11.62
N THR A 19 30.60 20.01 -12.85
CA THR A 19 30.25 20.80 -14.05
C THR A 19 28.93 20.34 -14.66
N HIS A 20 28.58 19.07 -14.51
CA HIS A 20 27.37 18.49 -15.11
C HIS A 20 26.40 17.88 -14.10
N VAL A 21 26.81 17.67 -12.85
CA VAL A 21 25.96 17.16 -11.77
C VAL A 21 25.68 18.28 -10.78
N LEU A 22 24.42 18.72 -10.74
CA LEU A 22 23.90 19.64 -9.75
C LEU A 22 23.15 18.84 -8.68
N VAL A 23 23.65 18.88 -7.44
CA VAL A 23 22.96 18.30 -6.28
C VAL A 23 21.98 19.35 -5.76
N ILE A 24 20.69 19.13 -6.04
CA ILE A 24 19.62 19.99 -5.55
C ILE A 24 19.12 19.40 -4.23
N PRO A 25 18.94 20.19 -3.16
CA PRO A 25 18.26 19.71 -1.97
C PRO A 25 16.87 19.18 -2.37
N GLU A 26 16.48 18.03 -1.84
CA GLU A 26 15.17 17.43 -2.08
C GLU A 26 14.11 18.49 -1.81
N GLN A 27 13.47 18.99 -2.87
CA GLN A 27 12.31 19.87 -2.70
C GLN A 27 11.26 19.02 -2.02
N PRO A 28 10.70 19.45 -0.87
CA PRO A 28 9.57 18.76 -0.30
C PRO A 28 8.52 18.75 -1.39
N ILE A 29 8.21 17.55 -1.90
CA ILE A 29 7.11 17.34 -2.83
C ILE A 29 5.97 18.13 -2.23
N SER A 30 5.46 19.12 -2.99
CA SER A 30 4.31 19.89 -2.57
C SER A 30 3.33 18.87 -2.02
N ARG A 31 3.09 18.91 -0.71
CA ARG A 31 1.90 18.34 -0.12
C ARG A 31 0.77 19.18 -0.71
N SER A 32 0.49 19.00 -2.01
CA SER A 32 -0.88 18.88 -2.44
C SER A 32 -1.36 17.75 -1.55
N VAL A 33 -1.94 18.18 -0.44
CA VAL A 33 -2.84 17.38 0.34
C VAL A 33 -3.79 16.90 -0.74
N PHE A 34 -3.53 15.70 -1.25
CA PHE A 34 -4.61 14.85 -1.66
C PHE A 34 -5.41 14.74 -0.38
N SER A 35 -6.31 15.71 -0.19
CA SER A 35 -7.45 15.56 0.66
C SER A 35 -8.23 14.47 -0.04
N PHE A 36 -7.78 13.23 0.14
CA PHE A 36 -8.69 12.21 0.54
C PHE A 36 -9.32 12.77 1.82
N SER A 37 -10.29 13.67 1.65
CA SER A 37 -11.45 13.63 2.53
C SER A 37 -11.78 12.14 2.55
N PRO A 38 -11.70 11.47 3.71
CA PRO A 38 -12.38 10.19 3.80
C PRO A 38 -13.80 10.53 3.38
N THR A 39 -14.19 10.14 2.17
CA THR A 39 -15.60 9.94 1.85
C THR A 39 -16.00 8.81 2.75
N SER A 40 -16.21 9.15 4.02
CA SER A 40 -17.24 8.56 4.82
C SER A 40 -18.52 8.93 4.08
N ASP A 41 -18.80 8.20 3.00
CA ASP A 41 -20.17 7.90 2.68
C ASP A 41 -20.68 7.19 3.92
N ARG A 42 -21.29 7.99 4.81
CA ARG A 42 -21.88 7.61 6.09
C ARG A 42 -23.13 6.79 5.82
N THR A 43 -22.97 5.66 5.15
CA THR A 43 -24.06 4.73 4.82
C THR A 43 -23.84 3.37 5.47
N SER A 44 -23.51 3.39 6.76
CA SER A 44 -24.21 2.63 7.80
C SER A 44 -23.88 3.33 9.14
N LEU A 45 -24.83 4.04 9.73
CA LEU A 45 -25.67 3.54 10.84
C LEU A 45 -24.79 2.85 11.89
N PHE A 46 -24.74 3.42 13.10
CA PHE A 46 -24.10 2.84 14.28
C PHE A 46 -24.23 1.31 14.28
N ALA A 47 -23.17 0.60 13.89
CA ALA A 47 -23.09 -0.84 14.08
C ALA A 47 -22.59 -1.03 15.51
N GLU A 48 -23.51 -1.36 16.41
CA GLU A 48 -23.20 -1.79 17.77
C GLU A 48 -22.10 -2.86 17.72
N ILE A 49 -21.06 -2.74 18.56
CA ILE A 49 -19.96 -3.72 18.58
C ILE A 49 -20.48 -5.08 19.05
N GLY A 50 -20.95 -5.88 18.11
CA GLY A 50 -21.01 -7.34 18.15
C GLY A 50 -21.97 -8.00 19.14
N SER A 51 -22.16 -9.29 18.93
CA SER A 51 -22.56 -10.22 19.99
C SER A 51 -21.32 -10.53 20.85
N SER A 52 -21.46 -10.49 22.18
CA SER A 52 -20.36 -10.82 23.11
C SER A 52 -20.32 -12.33 23.33
N ASN A 53 -19.12 -12.90 23.33
CA ASN A 53 -18.93 -14.25 23.86
C ASN A 53 -19.29 -14.31 25.37
N PRO A 54 -19.55 -15.52 25.90
CA PRO A 54 -19.86 -15.71 27.32
C PRO A 54 -18.74 -15.13 28.19
N ALA A 55 -19.10 -14.28 29.15
CA ALA A 55 -18.15 -13.72 30.09
C ALA A 55 -17.60 -14.81 31.02
N VAL A 56 -16.29 -14.83 31.20
CA VAL A 56 -15.63 -15.58 32.26
C VAL A 56 -15.90 -14.87 33.57
N VAL A 57 -16.41 -15.62 34.55
CA VAL A 57 -16.66 -15.13 35.91
C VAL A 57 -15.49 -15.55 36.79
N GLU A 58 -14.79 -14.59 37.36
CA GLU A 58 -13.84 -14.84 38.45
C GLU A 58 -14.56 -14.56 39.77
N LEU A 59 -14.47 -15.52 40.70
CA LEU A 59 -14.95 -15.36 42.07
C LEU A 59 -13.77 -14.93 42.95
N ASP A 60 -14.08 -14.34 44.10
CA ASP A 60 -13.08 -14.00 45.12
C ASP A 60 -12.35 -15.23 45.68
N GLU A 61 -11.30 -15.02 46.46
CA GLU A 61 -10.46 -16.11 47.01
C GLU A 61 -11.26 -17.12 47.85
N GLN A 62 -12.43 -16.71 48.35
CA GLN A 62 -13.33 -17.53 49.15
C GLN A 62 -14.43 -18.23 48.30
N CYS A 63 -14.52 -17.91 47.00
CA CYS A 63 -15.56 -18.37 46.08
C CYS A 63 -16.99 -18.01 46.51
N GLU A 64 -17.17 -16.94 47.28
CA GLU A 64 -18.47 -16.52 47.83
C GLU A 64 -19.08 -15.38 47.03
N LEU A 65 -18.25 -14.49 46.46
CA LEU A 65 -18.69 -13.34 45.68
C LEU A 65 -18.04 -13.34 44.30
N VAL A 66 -18.74 -12.74 43.33
CA VAL A 66 -18.18 -12.47 42.01
C VAL A 66 -17.22 -11.30 42.10
N ASP A 67 -15.97 -11.51 41.72
CA ASP A 67 -14.91 -10.49 41.68
C ASP A 67 -14.90 -9.78 40.32
N SER A 68 -14.96 -10.53 39.21
CA SER A 68 -14.93 -9.93 37.87
C SER A 68 -15.70 -10.72 36.79
N PHE A 69 -16.18 -9.99 35.78
CA PHE A 69 -16.71 -10.54 34.53
C PHE A 69 -15.80 -10.11 33.38
N THR A 70 -15.23 -11.07 32.65
CA THR A 70 -14.28 -10.78 31.57
C THR A 70 -14.67 -11.50 30.29
N CYS A 71 -14.87 -10.76 29.20
CA CYS A 71 -14.96 -11.32 27.84
C CYS A 71 -13.72 -10.87 27.06
N ARG A 72 -13.02 -11.81 26.41
CA ARG A 72 -11.78 -11.53 25.65
C ARG A 72 -11.97 -11.90 24.20
N GLU A 73 -11.77 -10.91 23.34
CA GLU A 73 -11.85 -11.08 21.88
C GLU A 73 -10.51 -10.78 21.25
N THR A 74 -10.10 -11.63 20.30
CA THR A 74 -8.82 -11.46 19.60
C THR A 74 -9.07 -10.81 18.24
N PRO A 75 -8.63 -9.55 18.03
CA PRO A 75 -8.76 -8.88 16.75
C PRO A 75 -7.99 -9.65 15.65
N GLN A 76 -8.61 -9.75 14.46
CA GLN A 76 -8.01 -10.35 13.28
C GLN A 76 -7.73 -9.30 12.22
N ILE A 77 -6.66 -9.51 11.44
CA ILE A 77 -6.23 -8.56 10.40
C ILE A 77 -6.02 -9.33 9.11
N GLU A 78 -6.57 -8.80 8.02
CA GLU A 78 -6.38 -9.34 6.68
C GLU A 78 -6.07 -8.22 5.69
N GLN A 79 -5.16 -8.49 4.74
CA GLN A 79 -4.90 -7.58 3.63
C GLN A 79 -5.84 -7.90 2.47
N VAL A 80 -6.82 -7.04 2.21
CA VAL A 80 -7.82 -7.24 1.15
C VAL A 80 -7.40 -6.61 -0.18
N SER A 81 -6.51 -5.61 -0.15
CA SER A 81 -5.88 -5.05 -1.34
C SER A 81 -4.52 -4.41 -0.99
N PRO A 82 -3.69 -4.02 -1.98
CA PRO A 82 -2.41 -3.38 -1.72
C PRO A 82 -2.50 -2.19 -0.76
N CYS A 83 -3.57 -1.40 -0.83
CA CYS A 83 -3.77 -0.19 -0.03
C CYS A 83 -4.85 -0.34 1.06
N VAL A 84 -5.42 -1.53 1.27
CA VAL A 84 -6.53 -1.72 2.20
C VAL A 84 -6.28 -2.90 3.12
N MET A 85 -6.30 -2.63 4.43
CA MET A 85 -6.25 -3.62 5.49
C MET A 85 -7.59 -3.67 6.19
N ARG A 86 -8.08 -4.85 6.52
CA ARG A 86 -9.33 -5.04 7.25
C ARG A 86 -9.04 -5.49 8.67
N LEU A 87 -9.58 -4.75 9.62
CA LEU A 87 -9.66 -5.14 11.03
C LEU A 87 -10.99 -5.85 11.27
N THR A 88 -10.94 -7.04 11.87
CA THR A 88 -12.13 -7.77 12.32
C THR A 88 -12.11 -7.94 13.83
N ILE A 89 -13.17 -7.50 14.52
CA ILE A 89 -13.38 -7.70 15.96
C ILE A 89 -14.77 -8.30 16.13
N CYS A 90 -14.86 -9.51 16.69
CA CYS A 90 -16.08 -10.32 16.67
C CYS A 90 -16.62 -10.43 15.22
N ASP A 91 -17.87 -10.03 15.00
CA ASP A 91 -18.55 -10.03 13.71
C ASP A 91 -18.36 -8.72 12.92
N HIS A 92 -17.62 -7.74 13.46
CA HIS A 92 -17.49 -6.41 12.89
C HIS A 92 -16.22 -6.28 12.09
N LYS A 93 -16.36 -5.69 10.89
CA LYS A 93 -15.28 -5.49 9.92
C LYS A 93 -15.12 -4.01 9.63
N GLN A 94 -13.91 -3.50 9.76
CA GLN A 94 -13.55 -2.13 9.41
C GLN A 94 -12.38 -2.13 8.43
N ASP A 95 -12.58 -1.50 7.27
CA ASP A 95 -11.53 -1.33 6.28
C ASP A 95 -10.76 -0.02 6.56
N ILE A 96 -9.44 -0.13 6.55
CA ILE A 96 -8.48 0.95 6.74
C ILE A 96 -7.76 1.15 5.42
N ILE A 97 -7.95 2.35 4.85
CA ILE A 97 -7.44 2.70 3.53
C ILE A 97 -6.18 3.54 3.70
N TYR A 98 -5.07 3.05 3.15
CA TYR A 98 -3.80 3.76 3.10
C TYR A 98 -3.64 4.49 1.75
N PRO A 99 -2.98 5.65 1.72
CA PRO A 99 -2.72 6.38 0.47
C PRO A 99 -1.67 5.70 -0.41
N PHE A 100 -0.90 4.76 0.15
CA PHE A 100 0.14 3.99 -0.55
C PHE A 100 0.04 2.52 -0.19
N PRO A 101 0.52 1.61 -1.06
CA PRO A 101 0.49 0.19 -0.76
C PRO A 101 1.25 -0.14 0.53
N ALA A 102 0.65 -0.97 1.37
CA ALA A 102 1.19 -1.40 2.65
C ALA A 102 1.49 -2.90 2.64
N VAL A 103 2.50 -3.30 3.39
CA VAL A 103 2.92 -4.69 3.58
C VAL A 103 2.06 -5.29 4.68
N GLY A 104 1.09 -6.12 4.32
CA GLY A 104 0.11 -6.64 5.26
C GLY A 104 0.66 -7.65 6.24
N SER A 105 1.72 -8.40 5.89
CA SER A 105 2.33 -9.39 6.78
C SER A 105 3.13 -8.81 7.95
N LEU A 106 3.44 -7.50 7.90
CA LEU A 106 4.25 -6.79 8.90
C LEU A 106 3.40 -5.78 9.69
N ASP A 107 2.12 -6.05 9.80
CA ASP A 107 1.17 -5.22 10.50
C ASP A 107 1.42 -5.20 12.01
N LYS A 108 1.19 -4.05 12.61
CA LYS A 108 1.25 -3.83 14.05
C LYS A 108 -0.09 -3.32 14.52
N LEU A 109 -0.76 -4.12 15.32
CA LEU A 109 -1.97 -3.73 16.03
C LEU A 109 -1.63 -3.24 17.44
N ARG A 110 -2.16 -2.09 17.84
CA ARG A 110 -2.02 -1.59 19.21
C ARG A 110 -3.39 -1.25 19.77
N LEU A 111 -3.68 -1.77 20.96
CA LEU A 111 -4.88 -1.45 21.71
C LEU A 111 -4.53 -0.57 22.90
N ALA A 112 -5.03 0.65 22.92
CA ALA A 112 -4.83 1.56 24.03
C ALA A 112 -5.90 1.33 25.11
N ARG A 113 -5.54 0.59 26.17
CA ARG A 113 -6.48 0.17 27.23
C ARG A 113 -7.13 1.32 28.01
N LYS A 114 -6.42 2.44 28.20
CA LYS A 114 -6.93 3.59 28.98
C LYS A 114 -7.70 4.61 28.13
N SER A 115 -7.34 4.76 26.87
CA SER A 115 -7.89 5.77 25.95
C SER A 115 -8.73 5.16 24.82
N LEU A 116 -8.96 3.84 24.87
CA LEU A 116 -9.92 3.08 24.07
C LEU A 116 -9.81 3.26 22.55
N TRP A 117 -8.59 3.42 22.03
CA TRP A 117 -8.34 3.49 20.59
C TRP A 117 -7.55 2.27 20.11
N VAL A 118 -7.79 1.91 18.84
CA VAL A 118 -7.09 0.85 18.13
C VAL A 118 -6.21 1.47 17.05
N GLU A 119 -4.91 1.21 17.09
CA GLU A 119 -3.94 1.57 16.05
C GLU A 119 -3.73 0.38 15.12
N MET A 120 -3.77 0.62 13.82
CA MET A 120 -3.19 -0.27 12.84
C MET A 120 -2.09 0.45 12.08
N ALA A 121 -0.86 -0.04 12.20
CA ALA A 121 0.29 0.47 11.48
C ALA A 121 0.87 -0.63 10.60
N ALA A 122 0.97 -0.38 9.30
CA ALA A 122 1.61 -1.28 8.35
C ALA A 122 2.72 -0.52 7.61
N PRO A 123 3.89 -1.13 7.36
CA PRO A 123 4.97 -0.46 6.66
C PRO A 123 4.63 -0.31 5.17
N VAL A 124 5.11 0.77 4.57
CA VAL A 124 4.92 1.02 3.13
C VAL A 124 5.65 -0.05 2.31
N SER A 125 4.97 -0.54 1.29
CA SER A 125 5.54 -1.45 0.30
C SER A 125 6.56 -0.73 -0.56
N GLY A 126 7.72 -1.36 -0.75
CA GLY A 126 8.78 -0.85 -1.61
C GLY A 126 8.84 -1.66 -2.91
N PRO A 127 9.40 -1.09 -4.00
CA PRO A 127 9.48 -1.75 -5.30
C PRO A 127 10.26 -3.07 -5.31
N PHE A 128 11.04 -3.34 -4.26
CA PHE A 128 11.87 -4.54 -4.13
C PHE A 128 11.52 -5.38 -2.90
N LYS A 129 10.36 -5.16 -2.27
CA LYS A 129 9.92 -5.98 -1.14
C LYS A 129 8.98 -7.09 -1.64
N PRO A 130 9.16 -8.34 -1.18
CA PRO A 130 8.46 -9.50 -1.74
C PRO A 130 6.94 -9.51 -1.53
N ASP A 131 6.39 -8.70 -0.62
CA ASP A 131 5.10 -9.05 -0.02
C ASP A 131 3.84 -8.53 -0.75
N VAL A 132 3.93 -7.38 -1.45
CA VAL A 132 2.72 -6.73 -1.99
C VAL A 132 2.64 -6.80 -3.50
N MET A 133 3.80 -6.76 -4.16
CA MET A 133 3.88 -6.76 -5.62
C MET A 133 3.90 -8.17 -6.21
N GLU A 134 4.06 -9.22 -5.40
CA GLU A 134 3.91 -10.61 -5.84
C GLU A 134 2.43 -10.99 -6.07
N VAL A 135 1.52 -10.47 -5.24
CA VAL A 135 0.07 -10.81 -5.32
C VAL A 135 -0.58 -10.22 -6.57
N ASN A 136 -0.16 -9.01 -6.98
CA ASN A 136 -0.56 -8.41 -8.25
C ASN A 136 0.52 -7.42 -8.74
N PRO A 137 1.43 -7.84 -9.62
CA PRO A 137 2.54 -7.01 -10.09
C PRO A 137 2.10 -5.87 -10.99
N PHE A 138 0.86 -5.85 -11.50
CA PHE A 138 0.33 -4.78 -12.33
C PHE A 138 -1.10 -4.43 -11.90
N PRO A 139 -1.28 -3.84 -10.70
CA PRO A 139 -2.61 -3.59 -10.19
C PRO A 139 -3.33 -2.60 -11.09
N VAL A 140 -4.50 -2.96 -11.58
CA VAL A 140 -5.36 -2.08 -12.38
C VAL A 140 -6.32 -1.39 -11.43
N ILE A 141 -6.29 -0.05 -11.42
CA ILE A 141 -7.28 0.76 -10.71
C ILE A 141 -8.38 1.20 -11.65
N GLN A 142 -9.58 1.33 -11.09
CA GLN A 142 -10.72 1.93 -11.78
C GLN A 142 -11.02 3.29 -11.15
N HIS A 143 -11.02 4.35 -11.96
CA HIS A 143 -11.43 5.69 -11.55
C HIS A 143 -12.34 6.27 -12.63
N GLU A 144 -13.57 6.65 -12.28
CA GLU A 144 -14.53 7.29 -13.20
C GLU A 144 -14.65 6.56 -14.56
N ASN A 145 -14.83 5.23 -14.52
CA ASN A 145 -14.88 4.32 -15.68
C ASN A 145 -13.57 4.13 -16.47
N ILE A 146 -12.45 4.69 -16.02
CA ILE A 146 -11.13 4.46 -16.62
C ILE A 146 -10.41 3.36 -15.83
N GLN A 147 -10.11 2.24 -16.49
CA GLN A 147 -9.21 1.23 -15.97
C GLN A 147 -7.76 1.58 -16.35
N ALA A 148 -6.88 1.76 -15.37
CA ALA A 148 -5.48 2.09 -15.61
C ALA A 148 -4.56 1.25 -14.72
N PRO A 149 -3.44 0.73 -15.25
CA PRO A 149 -2.40 0.14 -14.41
C PRO A 149 -1.84 1.21 -13.46
N TRP A 150 -1.73 0.86 -12.18
CA TRP A 150 -1.33 1.74 -11.08
C TRP A 150 0.16 2.06 -11.10
N ASN A 151 0.99 1.07 -11.48
CA ASN A 151 2.44 1.13 -11.36
C ASN A 151 3.18 1.21 -12.71
N ILE A 152 2.45 1.27 -13.83
CA ILE A 152 3.05 1.51 -15.14
C ILE A 152 3.00 3.01 -15.40
N HIS A 153 4.17 3.60 -15.63
CA HIS A 153 4.25 4.98 -16.07
C HIS A 153 3.40 5.18 -17.33
N ARG A 154 2.54 6.20 -17.33
CA ARG A 154 1.65 6.49 -18.46
C ARG A 154 2.45 7.05 -19.64
N VAL A 155 2.98 6.16 -20.48
CA VAL A 155 3.52 6.52 -21.78
C VAL A 155 2.39 6.61 -22.80
N THR A 156 2.30 7.73 -23.51
CA THR A 156 1.34 7.89 -24.60
C THR A 156 1.75 6.98 -25.76
N LEU A 157 1.21 5.75 -25.81
CA LEU A 157 1.57 4.74 -26.81
C LEU A 157 1.41 5.24 -28.25
N SER A 158 0.39 6.08 -28.51
CA SER A 158 0.15 6.69 -29.83
C SER A 158 1.23 7.69 -30.27
N ARG A 159 2.05 8.18 -29.34
CA ARG A 159 3.17 9.09 -29.60
C ARG A 159 4.52 8.37 -29.57
N LEU A 160 4.56 7.08 -29.25
CA LEU A 160 5.80 6.32 -29.28
C LEU A 160 6.15 5.94 -30.73
N PRO A 161 7.43 5.99 -31.11
CA PRO A 161 7.86 5.50 -32.42
C PRO A 161 7.57 3.99 -32.53
N ALA A 162 7.05 3.57 -33.69
CA ALA A 162 6.79 2.16 -33.95
C ALA A 162 8.11 1.37 -33.87
N LEU A 163 8.10 0.26 -33.14
CA LEU A 163 9.27 -0.61 -33.03
C LEU A 163 9.46 -1.40 -34.33
N ASP A 164 10.59 -1.18 -35.01
CA ASP A 164 10.96 -1.99 -36.17
C ASP A 164 11.54 -3.34 -35.71
N ILE A 165 10.70 -4.37 -35.72
CA ILE A 165 11.06 -5.75 -35.34
C ILE A 165 12.02 -6.40 -36.36
N LYS A 166 12.18 -5.80 -37.55
CA LYS A 166 13.14 -6.26 -38.57
C LYS A 166 14.49 -5.54 -38.47
N ALA A 167 14.63 -4.58 -37.55
CA ALA A 167 15.87 -3.86 -37.35
C ALA A 167 17.00 -4.82 -36.92
N LYS A 168 18.19 -4.63 -37.48
CA LYS A 168 19.36 -5.42 -37.11
C LYS A 168 19.68 -5.25 -35.62
N LYS A 169 19.86 -6.37 -34.90
CA LYS A 169 20.20 -6.43 -33.46
C LYS A 169 19.07 -5.95 -32.52
N ILE A 170 17.82 -5.99 -32.97
CA ILE A 170 16.66 -5.62 -32.14
C ILE A 170 16.50 -6.53 -30.93
N ASP A 171 16.83 -7.82 -31.07
CA ASP A 171 16.84 -8.82 -30.01
C ASP A 171 17.75 -8.40 -28.86
N ARG A 172 18.97 -7.94 -29.18
CA ARG A 172 19.94 -7.48 -28.18
C ARG A 172 19.47 -6.20 -27.49
N TRP A 173 18.87 -5.27 -28.24
CA TRP A 173 18.30 -4.06 -27.66
C TRP A 173 17.11 -4.39 -26.73
N LEU A 174 16.13 -5.13 -27.24
CA LEU A 174 14.89 -5.45 -26.53
C LEU A 174 15.14 -6.25 -25.25
N ASN A 175 15.98 -7.30 -25.33
CA ASN A 175 16.30 -8.13 -24.17
C ASN A 175 17.05 -7.37 -23.06
N THR A 176 17.62 -6.19 -23.35
CA THR A 176 18.22 -5.32 -22.33
C THR A 176 17.16 -4.63 -21.48
N HIS A 177 15.94 -4.43 -22.00
CA HIS A 177 14.90 -3.60 -21.39
C HIS A 177 13.66 -4.37 -20.91
N VAL A 178 13.50 -5.65 -21.27
CA VAL A 178 12.32 -6.47 -20.93
C VAL A 178 12.64 -7.50 -19.83
N ARG A 179 13.33 -7.08 -18.78
CA ARG A 179 13.71 -7.96 -17.66
C ARG A 179 12.68 -7.96 -16.54
#